data_AF-A0A8I1TH23-F1
#
_entry.id   AF-A0A8I1TH23-F1
#
_cell.length_a   1.000
_cell.length_b   1.000
_cell.length_c   1.000
_cell.angle_alpha   90.00
_cell.angle_beta   90.00
_cell.angle_gamma   90.00
#
_symmetry.space_group_name_H-M   'P 1'
#
loop_
_entity.id
_entity.type
_entity.pdbx_description
1 polymer ?
#
loop_
_entity_poly.entity_id
_entity_poly.type
_entity_poly.pdbx_seq_one_letter_code
_entity_poly.pdbx_strand_id
1 'polypeptide(L)' 'MEGYGSDGRAAGPFWVMAKPMGPRCNLDCTYCYYLDKVKLYPDQSRFRMALRSSKSRALS' A
#
# COMPACT_ATOMS: atom_id res chain seq x y z
N MET A 1 13.45 -40.66 -1.19
CA MET A 1 14.21 -39.53 -1.77
C MET A 1 13.27 -38.83 -2.72
N GLU A 2 12.30 -38.11 -2.17
CA GLU A 2 11.15 -37.58 -2.93
C GLU A 2 11.24 -36.06 -3.01
N GLY A 3 11.16 -35.54 -4.23
CA GLY A 3 10.55 -34.25 -4.51
C GLY A 3 11.46 -33.02 -4.46
N TYR A 4 12.18 -32.75 -5.56
CA TYR A 4 12.38 -31.36 -5.96
C TYR A 4 11.12 -30.92 -6.70
N GLY A 5 10.27 -30.13 -6.05
CA GLY A 5 8.99 -29.71 -6.61
C GLY A 5 8.51 -28.44 -5.93
N SER A 6 9.06 -27.30 -6.35
CA SER A 6 8.47 -25.98 -6.10
C SER A 6 9.10 -24.96 -7.05
N ASP A 7 8.51 -24.88 -8.24
CA ASP A 7 8.80 -23.88 -9.27
C ASP A 7 8.27 -22.51 -8.83
N GLY A 8 9.09 -21.78 -8.08
CA GLY A 8 8.71 -20.48 -7.56
C GLY A 8 9.68 -20.04 -6.47
N ARG A 9 10.82 -19.48 -6.91
CA ARG A 9 11.90 -18.92 -6.08
C ARG A 9 11.38 -18.44 -4.72
N ALA A 10 11.83 -19.06 -3.63
CA ALA A 10 11.68 -18.50 -2.30
C ALA A 10 12.38 -17.13 -2.30
N ALA A 11 11.60 -16.06 -2.33
CA ALA A 11 12.14 -14.73 -2.15
C ALA A 11 12.79 -14.71 -0.76
N GLY A 12 14.11 -14.53 -0.73
CA GLY A 12 14.82 -14.30 0.52
C GLY A 12 14.20 -13.13 1.29
N PRO A 13 14.59 -12.94 2.56
CA PRO A 13 14.03 -11.87 3.38
C PRO A 13 14.14 -10.52 2.65
N PHE A 14 13.00 -9.85 2.47
CA PHE A 14 12.91 -8.55 1.79
C PHE A 14 12.19 -7.56 2.70
N TRP A 15 12.56 -6.29 2.60
CA TRP A 15 12.00 -5.23 3.43
C TRP A 15 11.16 -4.29 2.57
N VAL A 16 9.98 -3.93 3.08
CA VAL A 16 9.05 -3.02 2.40
C VAL A 16 8.58 -1.96 3.38
N MET A 17 8.53 -0.73 2.90
CA MET A 17 7.94 0.40 3.63
C MET A 17 6.66 0.82 2.91
N ALA A 18 5.54 0.77 3.63
CA ALA A 18 4.27 1.25 3.11
C ALA A 18 4.14 2.77 3.29
N LYS A 19 3.55 3.45 2.30
CA LYS A 19 3.16 4.86 2.40
C LYS A 19 1.64 4.95 2.61
N PRO A 20 1.15 4.97 3.86
CA PRO A 20 -0.27 4.80 4.20
C PRO A 20 -1.21 5.91 3.70
N MET A 21 -0.65 7.03 3.24
CA MET A 21 -1.37 8.19 2.70
C MET A 21 -1.08 8.40 1.21
N GLY A 22 -0.47 7.41 0.56
CA GLY A 22 -0.16 7.45 -0.86
C GLY A 22 0.76 8.62 -1.23
N PRO A 23 0.62 9.18 -2.44
CA PRO A 23 1.48 10.26 -2.93
C PRO A 23 1.22 11.63 -2.27
N ARG A 24 0.14 11.78 -1.49
CA ARG A 24 -0.25 13.08 -0.90
C ARG A 24 0.72 13.54 0.20
N CYS A 25 0.93 14.85 0.27
CA CYS A 25 1.66 15.56 1.32
C CYS A 25 0.82 16.76 1.77
N ASN A 26 0.93 17.18 3.03
CA ASN A 26 0.24 18.36 3.59
C ASN A 26 1.06 19.66 3.48
N LEU A 27 2.33 19.58 3.07
CA LEU A 27 3.27 20.71 3.08
C LEU A 27 3.64 21.22 1.67
N ASP A 28 2.94 20.77 0.62
CA ASP A 28 3.16 21.15 -0.79
C ASP A 28 4.64 21.38 -1.18
N CYS A 29 5.50 20.43 -0.80
CA CYS A 29 6.95 20.68 -0.88
C CYS A 29 7.42 20.68 -2.34
N THR A 30 8.21 21.69 -2.70
CA THR A 30 8.84 21.82 -4.03
C THR A 30 9.81 20.69 -4.37
N TYR A 31 10.27 19.96 -3.36
CA TYR A 31 11.20 18.82 -3.48
C TYR A 31 10.53 17.45 -3.25
N CYS A 32 9.19 17.40 -3.11
CA CYS A 32 8.52 16.15 -2.76
C CYS A 32 8.44 15.20 -3.96
N TYR A 33 9.28 14.17 -3.97
CA TYR A 33 9.29 13.11 -5.00
C TYR A 33 7.92 12.46 -5.26
N TYR A 34 7.02 12.46 -4.27
CA TYR A 34 5.75 11.73 -4.35
C TYR A 34 4.57 12.57 -4.84
N LEU A 35 4.64 13.89 -4.75
CA LEU A 35 3.47 14.76 -4.92
C LEU A 35 2.87 14.65 -6.34
N ASP A 36 3.71 14.66 -7.36
CA ASP A 36 3.28 14.52 -8.75
C ASP A 36 2.67 13.15 -9.10
N LYS A 37 2.95 12.13 -8.29
CA LYS A 37 2.43 10.77 -8.52
C LYS A 37 0.96 10.62 -8.19
N VAL A 38 0.29 11.65 -7.66
CA VAL A 38 -1.18 11.70 -7.56
C VAL A 38 -1.82 11.48 -8.95
N LYS A 39 -1.18 11.97 -10.01
CA LYS A 39 -1.64 11.83 -11.40
C LYS A 39 -1.74 10.37 -11.88
N LEU A 40 -1.02 9.45 -11.23
CA LEU A 40 -1.05 8.02 -11.54
C LEU A 40 -2.30 7.31 -11.01
N TYR A 41 -3.07 7.97 -10.12
CA TYR A 41 -4.24 7.40 -9.45
C TYR A 41 -5.48 8.31 -9.63
N PRO A 42 -5.96 8.50 -10.87
CA PRO A 42 -7.01 9.49 -11.18
C PRO A 42 -8.34 9.19 -10.47
N ASP A 43 -8.69 7.91 -10.32
CA ASP A 43 -9.96 7.48 -9.71
C ASP A 43 -9.87 7.32 -8.17
N GLN A 44 -8.71 7.60 -7.56
CA GLN A 44 -8.49 7.42 -6.12
C GLN A 44 -8.01 8.71 -5.46
N SER A 45 -8.90 9.33 -4.68
CA SER A 45 -8.59 10.51 -3.85
C SER A 45 -8.34 10.17 -2.38
N ARG A 46 -8.75 8.96 -1.95
CA ARG A 46 -8.67 8.46 -0.57
C ARG A 46 -7.57 7.40 -0.44
N PHE A 47 -6.36 7.84 -0.13
CA PHE A 47 -5.21 6.95 0.05
C PHE A 47 -5.09 6.30 1.43
N ARG A 48 -6.01 6.59 2.35
CA ARG A 48 -5.92 6.14 3.74
C ARG A 48 -6.15 4.63 3.82
N MET A 49 -5.16 3.90 4.36
CA MET A 49 -5.35 2.48 4.66
C MET A 49 -6.54 2.27 5.60
N ALA A 50 -7.43 1.34 5.25
CA ALA A 50 -8.57 0.99 6.07
C ALA A 50 -8.11 0.18 7.29
N LEU A 51 -8.59 0.55 8.47
CA LEU A 51 -8.49 -0.34 9.62
C LEU A 51 -9.42 -1.52 9.37
N ARG A 52 -8.96 -2.75 9.60
CA ARG A 52 -9.84 -3.92 9.64
C ARG A 52 -10.69 -3.82 10.91
N SER A 53 -11.75 -3.02 10.84
CA SER A 53 -12.83 -3.09 11.82
C SER A 53 -13.55 -4.41 11.55
N SER A 54 -13.37 -5.38 12.44
CA SER A 54 -14.35 -6.47 12.57
C SER A 54 -15.71 -5.79 12.69
N LYS A 55 -16.63 -6.04 11.75
CA LYS A 55 -17.97 -5.45 11.74
C LYS A 55 -18.57 -5.40 13.15
N SER A 56 -18.47 -4.26 13.82
CA SER A 56 -19.42 -3.88 14.86
C SER A 56 -20.59 -3.28 14.11
N ARG A 57 -21.50 -4.19 13.71
CA ARG A 57 -22.92 -3.96 13.44
C ARG A 57 -23.33 -2.49 13.37
N ALA A 58 -23.71 -2.03 12.18
CA ALA A 58 -24.88 -1.17 12.10
C ALA A 58 -26.05 -1.99 12.70
N LEU A 59 -26.44 -1.67 13.92
CA LEU A 59 -27.76 -2.00 14.42
C LEU A 59 -28.35 -0.71 15.00
N SER A 60 -29.43 -0.30 14.34
CA SER A 60 -30.28 0.88 14.53
C SER A 60 -29.70 2.21 14.07
#